data_AF-A0A957NJB6-F1
#
_entry.id   AF-A0A957NJB6-F1
#
_cell.length_a   1.000
_cell.length_b   1.000
_cell.length_c   1.000
_cell.angle_alpha   90.00
_cell.angle_beta   90.00
_cell.angle_gamma   90.00
#
_symmetry.space_group_name_H-M   'P 1'
#
loop_
_entity.id
_entity.type
_entity.pdbx_description
1 polymer ?
#
loop_
_entity_poly.entity_id
_entity_poly.type
_entity_poly.pdbx_seq_one_letter_code
_entity_poly.pdbx_strand_id
1 'polypeptide(L)' 'HAALMAQHVGEYVAIYGEQLIDHDADKLALYQRVEKAYPQQFVLMRRVEKEPERELLFRSTRYFVQES' A
#
# COMPACT_ATOMS: atom_id res chain seq x y z
N HIS A 1 1.69 -1.05 -8.56
CA HIS A 1 3.01 -1.54 -9.02
C HIS A 1 3.13 -3.04 -8.73
N ALA A 2 2.87 -3.89 -9.73
CA ALA A 2 2.72 -5.34 -9.52
C ALA A 2 4.05 -6.12 -9.50
N ALA A 3 5.11 -5.63 -10.15
CA ALA A 3 6.36 -6.38 -10.30
C ALA A 3 7.22 -6.44 -9.03
N LEU A 4 7.26 -5.37 -8.22
CA LEU A 4 7.99 -5.33 -6.94
C LEU A 4 7.33 -6.19 -5.85
N MET A 5 6.01 -6.37 -5.92
CA MET A 5 5.23 -7.17 -4.96
C MET A 5 5.45 -8.68 -5.14
N ALA A 6 5.99 -9.14 -6.26
CA ALA A 6 6.19 -10.57 -6.50
C ALA A 6 7.39 -11.15 -5.73
N GLN A 7 8.36 -10.32 -5.32
CA GLN A 7 9.59 -10.77 -4.66
C GLN A 7 9.51 -10.77 -3.12
N HIS A 8 8.58 -10.02 -2.54
CA HIS A 8 8.43 -9.85 -1.08
C HIS A 8 7.18 -10.54 -0.52
N VAL A 9 6.68 -11.57 -1.20
CA VAL A 9 5.44 -12.25 -0.81
C VAL A 9 5.54 -12.77 0.63
N GLY A 10 4.61 -12.33 1.48
CA GLY A 10 4.55 -12.69 2.89
C GLY A 10 5.21 -11.68 3.83
N GLU A 11 6.05 -10.79 3.31
CA GLU A 11 6.74 -9.74 4.05
C GLU A 11 5.91 -8.44 4.11
N TYR A 12 6.28 -7.56 5.04
CA TYR A 12 5.80 -6.20 5.11
C TYR A 12 6.70 -5.30 4.28
N VAL A 13 6.09 -4.35 3.59
CA VAL A 13 6.77 -3.36 2.76
C VAL A 13 6.39 -1.95 3.19
N ALA A 14 7.37 -1.05 3.19
CA ALA A 14 7.22 0.36 3.45
C ALA A 14 7.35 1.15 2.14
N ILE A 15 6.35 1.93 1.79
CA ILE A 15 6.26 2.68 0.54
C ILE A 15 6.11 4.17 0.85
N TYR A 16 6.99 4.98 0.27
CA TYR A 16 6.96 6.43 0.36
C TYR A 16 7.06 7.04 -1.04
N GLY A 17 6.13 7.93 -1.40
CA GLY A 17 6.14 8.59 -2.71
C GLY A 17 6.19 7.63 -3.90
N GLU A 18 5.41 6.55 -3.85
CA GLU A 18 5.38 5.46 -4.85
C GLU A 18 6.64 4.56 -4.91
N GLN A 19 7.63 4.82 -4.05
CA GLN A 19 8.87 4.04 -3.97
C GLN A 19 8.86 3.09 -2.78
N LEU A 20 9.30 1.85 -2.99
CA LEU A 20 9.60 0.92 -1.90
C LEU A 20 10.89 1.40 -1.21
N ILE A 21 10.79 1.74 0.07
CA ILE A 21 11.92 2.29 0.85
C ILE A 21 12.51 1.28 1.84
N ASP A 22 11.72 0.31 2.31
CA ASP A 22 12.18 -0.77 3.20
C ASP A 22 11.18 -1.96 3.15
N HIS A 23 11.62 -3.14 3.59
CA HIS A 23 10.80 -4.33 3.74
C HIS A 23 11.32 -5.21 4.88
N ASP A 24 10.44 -5.97 5.52
CA ASP A 24 10.81 -6.93 6.56
C ASP A 24 9.71 -7.99 6.76
N ALA A 25 10.09 -9.18 7.19
CA ALA A 25 9.12 -10.18 7.65
C ALA A 25 8.47 -9.77 8.99
N ASP A 26 9.20 -9.04 9.85
CA ASP A 26 8.71 -8.52 11.12
C ASP A 26 8.17 -7.08 10.97
N LYS A 27 6.84 -6.95 11.10
CA LYS A 27 6.13 -5.67 11.04
C LYS A 27 6.67 -4.65 12.04
N LEU A 28 6.99 -5.07 13.26
CA LEU A 28 7.42 -4.16 14.33
C LEU A 28 8.84 -3.66 14.06
N ALA A 29 9.73 -4.56 13.62
CA ALA A 29 11.09 -4.19 13.24
C ALA A 29 11.09 -3.19 12.08
N LEU A 30 10.25 -3.42 11.06
CA LEU A 30 10.07 -2.48 9.94
C LEU A 30 9.57 -1.12 10.43
N TYR A 31 8.53 -1.12 11.28
CA TYR A 31 7.94 0.11 11.80
C TYR A 31 8.96 0.97 12.55
N GLN A 32 9.75 0.35 13.43
CA GLN A 32 10.78 1.06 14.20
C GLN A 32 11.86 1.69 13.30
N ARG A 33 12.28 0.99 12.24
CA ARG A 33 13.25 1.55 11.27
C ARG A 33 12.66 2.71 10.48
N VAL A 34 11.42 2.55 10.01
CA VAL A 34 10.71 3.58 9.23
C VAL A 34 10.48 4.82 10.08
N GLU A 35 9.97 4.70 11.30
CA GLU A 35 9.77 5.84 12.22
C GLU A 35 11.08 6.59 12.52
N LYS A 36 12.19 5.86 12.67
CA LYS A 36 13.50 6.45 12.93
C LYS A 36 14.06 7.17 11.70
N ALA A 37 13.87 6.62 10.50
CA ALA A 37 14.43 7.15 9.26
C ALA A 37 13.57 8.25 8.63
N TYR A 38 12.25 8.19 8.81
CA TYR A 38 11.27 9.08 8.20
C TYR A 38 10.33 9.69 9.25
N PRO A 39 10.88 10.41 10.26
CA PRO A 39 10.06 10.99 11.31
C PRO A 39 9.03 11.96 10.72
N GLN A 40 7.78 11.86 11.19
CA GLN A 40 6.65 12.71 10.77
C GLN A 40 6.22 12.58 9.30
N GLN A 41 6.73 11.57 8.58
CA GLN A 41 6.27 11.30 7.23
C GLN A 41 5.25 10.16 7.23
N PHE A 42 4.20 10.31 6.43
CA PHE A 42 3.24 9.24 6.23
C PHE A 42 3.82 8.21 5.26
N VAL A 43 4.28 7.08 5.78
CA VAL A 43 4.79 5.95 5.01
C VAL A 43 3.72 4.85 4.97
N LEU A 44 3.35 4.42 3.77
CA LEU A 44 2.41 3.33 3.59
C LEU A 44 3.10 2.01 3.93
N MET A 45 2.68 1.37 5.02
CA MET A 45 3.13 0.03 5.38
C MET A 45 2.02 -1.00 5.11
N ARG A 46 2.32 -2.02 4.32
CA ARG A 46 1.35 -3.11 4.05
C ARG A 46 2.05 -4.45 3.96
N ARG A 47 1.30 -5.54 4.20
CA ARG A 47 1.79 -6.89 3.93
C ARG A 47 1.58 -7.21 2.46
N VAL A 48 2.59 -7.83 1.84
CA VAL A 48 2.48 -8.33 0.49
C VAL A 48 1.79 -9.69 0.53
N GLU A 49 0.54 -9.74 0.12
CA GLU A 49 -0.21 -10.99 0.02
C GLU A 49 0.01 -11.64 -1.36
N LYS A 50 -0.09 -12.98 -1.40
CA LYS A 50 0.09 -13.76 -2.64
C LYS A 50 -1.11 -13.60 -3.59
N GLU A 51 -2.27 -13.22 -3.04
CA GLU A 51 -3.44 -12.87 -3.84
C GLU A 51 -3.27 -11.44 -4.37
N PRO A 52 -3.41 -11.20 -5.69
CA PRO A 52 -3.40 -9.84 -6.21
C PRO A 52 -4.51 -9.03 -5.52
N GLU A 53 -4.22 -7.76 -5.19
CA GLU A 53 -5.21 -6.82 -4.67
C GLU A 53 -6.48 -6.92 -5.51
N ARG A 54 -7.60 -7.30 -4.88
CA ARG A 54 -8.89 -7.39 -5.56
C ARG A 54 -9.18 -6.02 -6.17
N GLU A 55 -9.45 -5.98 -7.48
CA GLU A 55 -9.90 -4.75 -8.13
C GLU A 55 -11.20 -4.28 -7.46
N LEU A 56 -11.11 -3.18 -6.71
CA LEU A 56 -12.28 -2.51 -6.16
C LEU A 56 -12.96 -1.74 -7.31
N LEU A 57 -13.93 -2.38 -7.97
CA LEU A 57 -14.76 -1.75 -8.99
C LEU A 57 -15.75 -0.79 -8.33
N PHE A 58 -15.41 0.51 -8.27
CA PHE A 58 -16.35 1.54 -7.83
C PHE A 58 -17.25 1.99 -9.00
N ARG A 59 -18.47 1.46 -9.08
CA ARG A 59 -19.49 1.97 -10.01
C ARG A 59 -20.15 3.21 -9.41
N SER A 60 -19.76 4.39 -9.89
CA SER A 60 -20.45 5.64 -9.55
C SER A 60 -21.78 5.72 -10.30
N THR A 61 -22.89 5.65 -9.58
CA THR A 61 -24.22 5.95 -10.13
C THR A 61 -24.32 7.46 -10.36
N ARG A 62 -24.30 7.90 -11.61
CA ARG A 62 -24.63 9.28 -11.97
C ARG A 62 -26.15 9.42 -12.03
N TYR A 63 -26.72 10.25 -11.16
CA TYR A 63 -28.12 10.68 -11.30
C TYR A 63 -28.18 11.79 -12.36
N PHE A 64 -28.95 11.57 -13.42
CA PHE A 64 -29.35 12.66 -14.31
C PHE A 64 -30.57 13.32 -13.67
N VAL A 65 -30.43 14.58 -13.26
CA VAL A 65 -31.58 15.41 -12.87
C VAL A 65 -32.24 15.85 -14.17
N GLN A 66 -33.48 15.42 -14.40
CA GLN A 66 -34.29 15.91 -15.51
C GLN A 66 -35.14 17.08 -14.98
N GLU A 67 -34.74 18.31 -15.30
CA GLU A 67 -35.56 19.49 -15.02
C GLU A 67 -36.78 19.50 -15.95
N SER A 68 -37.96 19.73 -15.36
CA SER A 68 -39.27 19.77 -16.02
C SER A 68 -39.67 21.19 -16.41
#